data_AF-A0A979GAU3-F1
#
_entry.id   AF-A0A979GAU3-F1
#
_cell.length_a   1.000
_cell.length_b   1.000
_cell.length_c   1.000
_cell.angle_alpha   90.00
_cell.angle_beta   90.00
_cell.angle_gamma   90.00
#
_symmetry.space_group_name_H-M   'P 1'
#
loop_
_entity.id
_entity.type
_entity.pdbx_description
1 polymer ?
#
loop_
_entity_poly.entity_id
_entity_poly.type
_entity_poly.pdbx_seq_one_letter_code
_entity_poly.pdbx_strand_id
1 'polypeptide(L)'
;MDAVFENKNALVKGKDVVTDNKRAVKGSANVIMEMKKQQMLALFEASGDYFWKTSREIAAETQIPLDDVVSILAASCDFVESRSKRKKGDLVFTSRKVYEKKTPYWRLFLGILADRID
;
A
#
# COMPACT_ATOMS: atom_id res chain seq x y z
N MET A 1 -22.61 40.00 47.43
CA MET A 1 -23.04 39.83 46.02
C MET A 1 -21.92 39.10 45.32
N ASP A 2 -22.15 37.81 45.15
CA ASP A 2 -21.18 36.79 44.78
C ASP A 2 -20.65 36.89 43.34
N ALA A 3 -19.47 36.29 43.21
CA ALA A 3 -18.64 36.09 42.05
C ALA A 3 -19.37 35.67 40.77
N VAL A 4 -19.03 36.32 39.64
CA VAL A 4 -19.09 35.70 38.31
C VAL A 4 -17.88 36.18 37.49
N PHE A 5 -16.72 35.56 37.70
CA PHE A 5 -15.58 35.68 36.79
C PHE A 5 -15.06 34.27 36.51
N GLU A 6 -15.88 33.47 35.84
CA GLU A 6 -15.48 32.16 35.38
C GLU A 6 -15.58 32.10 33.85
N ASN A 7 -14.59 31.42 33.29
CA ASN A 7 -14.71 30.69 32.03
C ASN A 7 -14.37 31.40 30.71
N LYS A 8 -13.13 31.88 30.58
CA LYS A 8 -12.47 32.03 29.25
C LYS A 8 -11.39 30.98 28.96
N ASN A 9 -11.02 30.15 29.95
CA ASN A 9 -9.91 29.20 29.84
C ASN A 9 -10.31 27.79 29.38
N ALA A 10 -11.60 27.44 29.37
CA ALA A 10 -12.04 26.09 28.97
C ALA A 10 -12.12 25.89 27.45
N LEU A 11 -12.27 26.98 26.67
CA LEU A 11 -12.55 26.93 25.24
C LEU A 11 -11.29 26.72 24.37
N VAL A 12 -10.10 27.03 24.90
CA VAL A 12 -8.82 26.77 24.21
C VAL A 12 -8.43 25.29 24.35
N LYS A 13 -8.58 24.73 25.55
CA LYS A 13 -8.16 23.35 25.89
C LYS A 13 -8.85 22.28 25.03
N GLY A 14 -10.09 22.51 24.60
CA GLY A 14 -10.83 21.56 23.76
C GLY A 14 -10.34 21.46 22.30
N LYS A 15 -9.82 22.55 21.72
CA LYS A 15 -9.34 22.54 20.32
C LYS A 15 -7.99 21.83 20.20
N ASP A 16 -7.09 22.04 21.15
CA ASP A 16 -5.77 21.41 21.14
C ASP A 16 -5.88 19.89 21.37
N VAL A 17 -6.74 19.45 22.30
CA VAL A 17 -6.99 18.02 22.57
C VAL A 17 -7.61 17.29 21.38
N VAL A 18 -8.55 17.93 20.66
CA VAL A 18 -9.14 17.33 19.45
C VAL A 18 -8.13 17.25 18.30
N THR A 19 -7.23 18.22 18.20
CA THR A 19 -6.20 18.23 17.16
C THR A 19 -5.11 17.19 17.42
N ASP A 20 -4.74 17.01 18.69
CA ASP A 20 -3.77 15.99 19.12
C ASP A 20 -4.31 14.57 18.90
N ASN A 21 -5.57 14.32 19.28
CA ASN A 21 -6.19 13.02 19.07
C ASN A 21 -6.37 12.68 17.57
N LYS A 22 -6.73 13.66 16.73
CA LYS A 22 -6.79 13.47 15.27
C LYS A 22 -5.42 13.14 14.67
N ARG A 23 -4.33 13.74 15.17
CA ARG A 23 -2.96 13.43 14.74
C ARG A 23 -2.55 12.03 15.17
N ALA A 24 -2.83 11.65 16.40
CA ALA A 24 -2.54 10.31 16.92
C ALA A 24 -3.27 9.21 16.13
N VAL A 25 -4.57 9.41 15.84
CA VAL A 25 -5.37 8.49 15.03
C VAL A 25 -4.89 8.44 13.58
N LYS A 26 -4.45 9.56 13.00
CA LYS A 26 -3.87 9.59 11.66
C LYS A 26 -2.52 8.86 11.60
N GLY A 27 -1.71 8.97 12.66
CA GLY A 27 -0.46 8.22 12.81
C GLY A 27 -0.70 6.72 12.88
N SER A 28 -1.63 6.26 13.73
CA SER A 28 -1.95 4.84 13.87
C SER A 28 -2.59 4.25 12.62
N ALA A 29 -3.46 4.98 11.92
CA ALA A 29 -4.02 4.54 10.63
C ALA A 29 -2.92 4.34 9.57
N ASN A 30 -1.93 5.23 9.51
CA ASN A 30 -0.81 5.09 8.59
C ASN A 30 0.04 3.86 8.91
N VAL A 31 0.34 3.62 10.20
CA VAL A 31 1.08 2.44 10.65
C VAL A 31 0.34 1.15 10.29
N ILE A 32 -0.98 1.09 10.48
CA ILE A 32 -1.78 -0.08 10.12
C ILE A 32 -1.74 -0.36 8.61
N MET A 33 -1.80 0.69 7.78
CA MET A 33 -1.72 0.55 6.33
C MET A 33 -0.34 0.07 5.87
N GLU A 34 0.74 0.57 6.47
CA GLU A 34 2.10 0.08 6.19
C GLU A 34 2.30 -1.37 6.64
N MET A 35 1.75 -1.78 7.79
CA MET A 35 1.78 -3.18 8.22
C MET A 35 1.04 -4.10 7.25
N LYS A 36 -0.16 -3.70 6.80
CA LYS A 36 -0.94 -4.43 5.77
C LYS A 36 -0.17 -4.56 4.47
N LYS A 37 0.47 -3.47 4.03
CA LYS A 37 1.34 -3.47 2.85
C LYS A 37 2.52 -4.43 2.99
N GLN A 38 3.19 -4.44 4.14
CA GLN A 38 4.29 -5.38 4.40
C GLN A 38 3.81 -6.83 4.38
N GLN A 39 2.62 -7.13 4.91
CA GLN A 39 2.03 -8.46 4.86
C GLN A 39 1.75 -8.92 3.42
N MET A 40 1.25 -8.01 2.58
CA MET A 40 1.06 -8.28 1.14
C MET A 40 2.41 -8.54 0.44
N LEU A 41 3.45 -7.77 0.75
CA LEU A 41 4.78 -7.98 0.17
C LEU A 41 5.38 -9.33 0.59
N ALA A 42 5.28 -9.69 1.86
CA ALA A 42 5.76 -10.97 2.39
C ALA A 42 5.07 -12.17 1.71
N LEU A 43 3.76 -12.05 1.44
CA LEU A 43 3.01 -13.05 0.68
C LEU A 43 3.62 -13.28 -0.70
N PHE A 44 3.96 -12.23 -1.43
CA PHE A 44 4.58 -12.37 -2.75
C PHE A 44 5.99 -12.95 -2.69
N GLU A 45 6.78 -12.60 -1.67
CA GLU A 45 8.11 -13.17 -1.46
C GLU A 45 8.03 -14.68 -1.15
N ALA A 46 7.02 -15.12 -0.40
CA ALA A 46 6.76 -16.54 -0.11
C ALA A 46 6.19 -17.31 -1.32
N SER A 47 5.56 -16.64 -2.27
CA SER A 47 4.77 -17.26 -3.36
C SER A 47 5.59 -17.92 -4.48
N GLY A 48 6.92 -18.01 -4.35
CA GLY A 48 7.77 -18.83 -5.22
C GLY A 48 7.59 -18.54 -6.73
N ASP A 49 7.21 -19.55 -7.52
CA ASP A 49 6.97 -19.43 -8.97
C ASP A 49 5.60 -18.87 -9.35
N TYR A 50 4.62 -18.91 -8.45
CA TYR A 50 3.28 -18.38 -8.67
C TYR A 50 3.12 -16.99 -8.03
N PHE A 51 3.87 -16.03 -8.56
CA PHE A 51 3.95 -14.66 -8.01
C PHE A 51 2.89 -13.67 -8.54
N TRP A 52 2.04 -14.09 -9.48
CA TRP A 52 0.92 -13.29 -9.99
C TRP A 52 -0.39 -13.71 -9.32
N LYS A 53 -1.04 -12.77 -8.61
CA LYS A 53 -2.29 -13.03 -7.88
C LYS A 53 -3.30 -11.90 -8.11
N THR A 54 -4.59 -12.21 -8.08
CA THR A 54 -5.63 -11.18 -8.16
C THR A 54 -5.77 -10.45 -6.82
N SER A 55 -6.35 -9.25 -6.82
CA SER A 55 -6.68 -8.53 -5.56
C SER A 55 -7.51 -9.37 -4.60
N ARG A 56 -8.42 -10.21 -5.14
CA ARG A 56 -9.24 -11.15 -4.34
C ARG A 56 -8.42 -12.27 -3.71
N GLU A 57 -7.46 -12.83 -4.45
CA GLU A 57 -6.58 -13.87 -3.92
C GLU A 57 -5.68 -13.30 -2.82
N ILE A 58 -5.15 -12.09 -3.02
CA ILE A 58 -4.35 -11.41 -2.01
C ILE A 58 -5.18 -11.17 -0.75
N ALA A 59 -6.38 -10.61 -0.89
CA ALA A 59 -7.28 -10.36 0.24
C ALA A 59 -7.62 -11.64 1.01
N ALA A 60 -7.88 -12.74 0.30
CA ALA A 60 -8.18 -14.04 0.91
C ALA A 60 -6.98 -14.62 1.68
N GLU A 61 -5.77 -14.50 1.13
CA GLU A 61 -4.55 -15.07 1.73
C GLU A 61 -3.97 -14.20 2.85
N THR A 62 -4.06 -12.86 2.75
CA THR A 62 -3.60 -11.95 3.81
C THR A 62 -4.65 -11.67 4.87
N GLN A 63 -5.90 -12.09 4.66
CA GLN A 63 -7.06 -11.74 5.49
C GLN A 63 -7.26 -10.21 5.62
N ILE A 64 -6.84 -9.45 4.61
CA ILE A 64 -7.00 -8.00 4.54
C ILE A 64 -8.28 -7.71 3.76
N PRO A 65 -9.11 -6.72 4.17
CA PRO A 65 -10.27 -6.30 3.39
C PRO A 65 -9.89 -5.96 1.95
N LEU A 66 -10.72 -6.38 0.99
CA LEU A 66 -10.46 -6.14 -0.43
C LEU A 66 -10.30 -4.64 -0.73
N ASP A 67 -11.07 -3.78 -0.07
CA ASP A 67 -11.02 -2.33 -0.24
C ASP A 67 -9.66 -1.76 0.19
N ASP A 68 -9.13 -2.24 1.32
CA ASP A 68 -7.79 -1.87 1.79
C ASP A 68 -6.71 -2.39 0.84
N VAL A 69 -6.86 -3.62 0.34
CA VAL A 69 -5.92 -4.20 -0.64
C VAL A 69 -5.89 -3.36 -1.91
N VAL A 70 -7.05 -3.00 -2.48
CA VAL A 70 -7.13 -2.16 -3.68
C VAL A 70 -6.55 -0.78 -3.42
N SER A 71 -6.86 -0.18 -2.26
CA SER A 71 -6.30 1.11 -1.85
C SER A 71 -4.78 1.07 -1.73
N ILE A 72 -4.23 0.01 -1.14
CA ILE A 72 -2.77 -0.19 -1.01
C ILE A 72 -2.14 -0.41 -2.38
N LEU A 73 -2.74 -1.23 -3.26
CA LEU A 73 -2.26 -1.47 -4.62
C LEU A 73 -2.26 -0.20 -5.46
N ALA A 74 -3.28 0.65 -5.33
CA ALA A 74 -3.40 1.90 -6.08
C ALA A 74 -2.49 3.00 -5.53
N ALA A 75 -2.29 3.07 -4.21
CA ALA A 75 -1.46 4.08 -3.57
C ALA A 75 0.04 3.74 -3.55
N SER A 76 0.40 2.45 -3.56
CA SER A 76 1.78 2.01 -3.41
C SER A 76 2.44 1.71 -4.75
N CYS A 77 3.60 2.32 -4.99
CA CYS A 77 4.43 2.10 -6.18
C CYS A 77 5.16 0.73 -6.15
N ASP A 78 5.09 0.02 -5.03
CA ASP A 78 5.76 -1.26 -4.77
C ASP A 78 5.07 -2.46 -5.43
N PHE A 79 3.89 -2.27 -6.02
CA PHE A 79 3.16 -3.32 -6.74
C PHE A 79 3.13 -3.03 -8.24
N VAL A 80 3.12 -4.11 -9.02
CA VAL A 80 3.10 -4.08 -10.49
C VAL A 80 1.85 -4.80 -10.96
N GLU A 81 1.04 -4.10 -11.74
CA GLU A 81 -0.10 -4.66 -12.45
C GLU A 81 0.36 -5.35 -13.75
N SER A 82 -0.21 -6.51 -14.05
CA SER A 82 0.01 -7.14 -15.35
C SER A 82 -0.83 -6.49 -16.44
N ARG A 83 -0.16 -5.94 -17.46
CA ARG A 83 -0.83 -5.43 -18.67
C ARG A 83 -1.43 -6.54 -19.55
N SER A 84 -0.90 -7.76 -19.45
CA SER A 84 -1.18 -8.83 -20.43
C SER A 84 -1.81 -10.06 -19.80
N LYS A 85 -1.53 -10.36 -18.53
CA LYS A 85 -2.12 -11.51 -17.85
C LYS A 85 -3.39 -11.06 -17.14
N ARG A 86 -4.49 -11.74 -17.43
CA ARG A 86 -5.74 -11.64 -16.68
C ARG A 86 -6.11 -13.02 -16.18
N LYS A 87 -6.60 -13.10 -14.95
CA LYS A 87 -7.07 -14.36 -14.37
C LYS A 87 -8.57 -14.24 -14.16
N LYS A 88 -9.36 -15.01 -14.92
CA LYS A 88 -10.83 -14.95 -14.91
C LYS A 88 -11.41 -13.54 -15.18
N GLY A 89 -10.74 -12.76 -16.03
CA GLY A 89 -11.14 -11.38 -16.34
C GLY A 89 -10.61 -10.32 -15.36
N ASP A 90 -10.09 -10.74 -14.21
CA ASP A 90 -9.50 -9.83 -13.21
C ASP A 90 -8.02 -9.54 -13.49
N LEU A 91 -7.62 -8.32 -13.14
CA LEU A 91 -6.23 -7.89 -13.14
C LEU A 91 -5.43 -8.68 -12.10
N VAL A 92 -4.22 -9.07 -12.48
CA VAL A 92 -3.28 -9.72 -11.56
C VAL A 92 -2.15 -8.77 -11.21
N PHE A 93 -1.72 -8.86 -9.97
CA PHE A 93 -0.70 -8.01 -9.36
C PHE A 93 0.44 -8.88 -8.85
N THR A 94 1.60 -8.26 -8.74
CA THR A 94 2.76 -8.80 -8.06
C THR A 94 3.54 -7.69 -7.36
N SER A 95 4.47 -8.04 -6.47
CA SER A 95 5.41 -7.04 -5.93
C SER A 95 6.49 -6.72 -6.96
N ARG A 96 6.90 -5.45 -7.02
CA ARG A 96 7.97 -4.98 -7.90
C ARG A 96 9.27 -5.75 -7.67
N LYS A 97 9.61 -5.99 -6.42
CA LYS A 97 10.82 -6.74 -6.04
C LYS A 97 10.81 -8.18 -6.59
N VAL A 98 9.66 -8.86 -6.53
CA VAL A 98 9.53 -10.22 -7.09
C VAL A 98 9.49 -10.18 -8.61
N TYR A 99 8.83 -9.18 -9.19
CA TYR A 99 8.85 -8.94 -10.63
C TYR A 99 10.28 -8.76 -11.13
N GLU A 100 11.06 -7.83 -10.56
CA GLU A 100 12.46 -7.57 -10.93
C GLU A 100 13.38 -8.78 -10.72
N LYS A 101 13.13 -9.59 -9.68
CA LYS A 101 13.89 -10.83 -9.44
C LYS A 101 13.57 -11.92 -10.46
N LYS A 102 12.31 -12.01 -10.91
CA LYS A 102 11.81 -13.05 -11.83
C LYS A 102 11.93 -12.65 -13.30
N THR A 103 11.89 -11.36 -13.62
CA THR A 103 12.15 -10.86 -14.96
C THR A 103 13.64 -10.65 -15.14
N PRO A 104 14.28 -11.36 -16.09
CA PRO A 104 15.69 -11.12 -16.34
C PRO A 104 15.86 -9.67 -16.80
N TYR A 105 16.84 -8.98 -16.20
CA TYR A 105 17.38 -7.67 -16.58
C TYR A 105 17.68 -7.49 -18.08
N TRP A 106 17.53 -8.53 -18.91
CA TRP A 106 17.75 -8.56 -20.35
C TRP A 106 16.85 -7.63 -21.18
N ARG A 107 15.67 -7.21 -20.71
CA ARG A 107 14.90 -6.20 -21.45
C ARG A 107 15.55 -4.80 -21.41
N LEU A 108 16.31 -4.48 -20.36
CA LEU A 108 17.10 -3.26 -20.29
C LEU A 108 18.38 -3.36 -21.15
N PHE A 109 18.99 -4.54 -21.25
CA PHE A 109 20.16 -4.76 -22.12
C PHE A 109 19.81 -4.80 -23.61
N LEU A 110 18.62 -5.28 -24.00
CA LEU A 110 18.18 -5.29 -25.41
C LEU A 110 17.97 -3.88 -25.97
N GLY A 111 17.59 -2.90 -25.14
CA GLY A 111 17.51 -1.49 -25.57
C GLY A 111 18.87 -0.87 -25.84
N ILE A 112 19.92 -1.31 -25.13
CA ILE A 112 21.29 -0.79 -25.28
C ILE A 112 22.05 -1.49 -26.43
N LEU A 113 21.73 -2.75 -26.74
CA LEU A 113 22.31 -3.47 -27.89
C LEU A 113 21.64 -3.13 -29.23
N ALA A 114 20.36 -2.74 -29.23
CA ALA A 114 19.68 -2.29 -30.44
C ALA A 114 20.19 -0.92 -30.95
N ASP A 115 20.79 -0.11 -30.07
CA ASP A 115 21.41 1.18 -30.41
C ASP A 115 22.84 1.04 -30.98
N ARG A 116 23.37 -0.19 -31.09
CA ARG A 116 24.73 -0.48 -31.59
C ARG A 116 24.76 -1.21 -32.93
N ILE A 117 23.62 -1.30 -33.61
CA ILE A 117 23.47 -1.83 -34.99
C ILE A 117 22.90 -0.73 -35.91
N ASP A 118 23.23 0.54 -35.62
CA ASP A 118 23.28 1.62 -36.61
C ASP A 118 24.74 2.05 -36.78
#